data_AF-U1R1W4-F1
#
_entry.id   AF-U1R1W4-F1
#
_cell.length_a   1.000
_cell.length_b   1.000
_cell.length_c   1.000
_cell.angle_alpha   90.00
_cell.angle_beta   90.00
_cell.angle_gamma   90.00
#
_symmetry.space_group_name_H-M   'P 1'
#
loop_
_entity.id
_entity.type
_entity.pdbx_description
1 polymer ?
#
loop_
_entity_poly.entity_id
_entity_poly.type
_entity_poly.pdbx_seq_one_letter_code
_entity_poly.pdbx_strand_id
1 'polypeptide(L)'
;MLVAVSDTHGREEHRLRGRTREAVRAADAVVHAGDLYTEGVLDAFESVTESLYAVVGNNADTTVRSRLPESRVVGYEGVTFAVRHRARSRTELALFGRERDADAVVYGHSHAPGVET
;
A
#
# COMPACT_ATOMS: atom_id res chain seq x y z
N MET A 1 -12.27 8.10 -6.11
CA MET A 1 -11.02 7.60 -6.73
C MET A 1 -10.22 6.73 -5.76
N LEU A 2 -9.74 5.57 -6.22
CA LEU A 2 -8.72 4.75 -5.52
C LEU A 2 -7.31 5.17 -5.96
N VAL A 3 -6.37 5.35 -5.02
CA VAL A 3 -4.96 5.61 -5.30
C VAL A 3 -4.08 4.52 -4.72
N ALA A 4 -3.18 3.96 -5.53
CA ALA A 4 -2.14 3.05 -5.07
C ALA A 4 -0.77 3.76 -5.01
N VAL A 5 -0.11 3.66 -3.87
CA VAL A 5 1.26 4.14 -3.64
C VAL A 5 2.07 3.08 -2.89
N SER A 6 3.39 3.19 -2.91
CA SER A 6 4.28 2.26 -2.21
C SER A 6 5.63 2.92 -1.98
N ASP A 7 6.46 2.31 -1.12
CA ASP A 7 7.91 2.59 -1.04
C ASP A 7 8.18 4.10 -0.88
N THR A 8 7.47 4.74 0.06
CA THR A 8 7.58 6.19 0.26
C THR A 8 8.78 6.56 1.11
N HIS A 9 9.28 5.63 1.93
CA HIS A 9 10.48 5.78 2.78
C HIS A 9 10.49 7.11 3.55
N GLY A 10 9.31 7.55 4.00
CA GLY A 10 9.16 8.61 4.98
C GLY A 10 9.78 8.19 6.30
N ARG A 11 10.41 9.13 7.04
CA ARG A 11 10.91 8.88 8.41
C ARG A 11 10.22 9.74 9.47
N GLU A 12 9.77 10.92 9.07
CA GLU A 12 9.06 11.87 9.94
C GLU A 12 7.71 12.27 9.34
N GLU A 13 7.64 12.39 8.01
CA GLU A 13 6.45 12.78 7.25
C GLU A 13 6.25 11.85 6.04
N HIS A 14 5.08 11.93 5.40
CA HIS A 14 4.73 11.13 4.22
C HIS A 14 5.57 11.45 2.95
N ARG A 15 6.28 12.58 2.91
CA ARG A 15 7.13 13.07 1.79
C ARG A 15 6.48 13.25 0.40
N LEU A 16 5.19 12.95 0.25
CA LEU A 16 4.43 13.17 -0.98
C LEU A 16 4.48 14.63 -1.45
N ARG A 17 4.66 14.83 -2.77
CA ARG A 17 4.74 16.15 -3.41
C ARG A 17 3.96 16.19 -4.72
N GLY A 18 3.61 17.40 -5.17
CA GLY A 18 2.95 17.67 -6.45
C GLY A 18 1.72 16.80 -6.67
N ARG A 19 1.58 16.28 -7.90
CA ARG A 19 0.44 15.45 -8.33
C ARG A 19 0.13 14.28 -7.41
N THR A 20 1.15 13.62 -6.82
CA THR A 20 0.93 12.46 -5.96
C THR A 20 0.28 12.87 -4.64
N ARG A 21 0.72 14.00 -4.06
CA ARG A 21 0.11 14.54 -2.84
C ARG A 21 -1.33 14.96 -3.08
N GLU A 22 -1.60 15.60 -4.20
CA GLU A 22 -2.94 16.04 -4.60
C GLU A 22 -3.86 14.84 -4.83
N ALA A 23 -3.39 13.82 -5.56
CA ALA A 23 -4.14 12.60 -5.79
C ALA A 23 -4.47 11.86 -4.49
N VAL A 24 -3.49 11.70 -3.58
CA VAL A 24 -3.70 11.04 -2.28
C VAL A 24 -4.72 11.79 -1.42
N ARG A 25 -4.69 13.12 -1.41
CA ARG A 25 -5.65 13.94 -0.65
C ARG A 25 -7.07 13.92 -1.22
N ALA A 26 -7.21 13.75 -2.53
CA ALA A 26 -8.50 13.72 -3.22
C ALA A 26 -9.06 12.29 -3.37
N ALA A 27 -8.37 11.27 -2.88
CA ALA A 27 -8.77 9.88 -3.00
C ALA A 27 -9.76 9.49 -1.89
N ASP A 28 -10.83 8.79 -2.26
CA ASP A 28 -11.74 8.18 -1.28
C ASP A 28 -11.02 7.04 -0.53
N ALA A 29 -10.11 6.35 -1.22
CA ALA A 29 -9.33 5.26 -0.65
C ALA A 29 -7.88 5.25 -1.17
N VAL A 30 -6.94 4.98 -0.27
CA VAL A 30 -5.51 4.86 -0.58
C VAL A 30 -5.00 3.49 -0.18
N VAL A 31 -4.44 2.75 -1.12
CA VAL A 31 -3.70 1.52 -0.87
C VAL A 31 -2.21 1.87 -0.80
N HIS A 32 -1.57 1.56 0.33
CA HIS A 32 -0.11 1.71 0.48
C HIS A 32 0.56 0.34 0.57
N ALA A 33 1.32 -0.07 -0.45
CA ALA A 33 1.96 -1.38 -0.49
C ALA A 33 3.25 -1.48 0.35
N GLY A 34 3.29 -0.81 1.51
CA GLY A 34 4.37 -0.91 2.50
C GLY A 34 5.55 0.04 2.34
N ASP A 35 6.49 -0.09 3.26
CA ASP A 35 7.67 0.77 3.48
C ASP A 35 7.35 2.18 4.02
N LEU A 36 6.37 2.23 4.93
CA LEU A 36 6.21 3.26 5.95
C LEU A 36 7.15 2.91 7.13
N TYR A 37 8.12 3.77 7.44
CA TYR A 37 9.18 3.39 8.41
C TYR A 37 8.70 3.50 9.85
N THR A 38 8.04 4.60 10.17
CA THR A 38 7.75 5.00 11.54
C THR A 38 6.28 5.30 11.73
N GLU A 39 5.84 5.22 12.99
CA GLU A 39 4.48 5.58 13.38
C GLU A 39 4.08 6.99 12.91
N GLY A 40 4.95 8.00 13.09
CA GLY A 40 4.65 9.36 12.65
C GLY A 40 4.41 9.48 11.14
N VAL A 41 5.03 8.62 10.33
CA VAL A 41 4.79 8.59 8.88
C VAL A 41 3.45 7.93 8.56
N LEU A 42 3.08 6.87 9.29
CA LEU A 42 1.77 6.25 9.18
C LEU A 42 0.67 7.25 9.58
N ASP A 43 0.83 7.94 10.72
CA ASP A 43 -0.10 8.97 11.19
C ASP A 43 -0.20 10.13 10.19
N ALA A 44 0.93 10.54 9.59
CA ALA A 44 0.92 11.57 8.55
C ALA A 44 0.08 11.14 7.33
N PHE A 45 0.12 9.87 6.94
CA PHE A 45 -0.74 9.34 5.87
C PHE A 45 -2.22 9.29 6.29
N GLU A 46 -2.51 8.77 7.48
CA GLU A 46 -3.87 8.72 8.02
C GLU A 46 -4.48 10.13 8.12
N SER A 47 -3.68 11.15 8.47
CA SER A 47 -4.15 12.54 8.61
C SER A 47 -4.56 13.22 7.29
N VAL A 48 -4.12 12.70 6.15
CA VAL A 48 -4.35 13.29 4.82
C VAL A 48 -5.19 12.42 3.90
N THR A 49 -5.65 11.27 4.37
CA THR A 49 -6.44 10.30 3.61
C THR A 49 -7.77 10.04 4.31
N GLU A 50 -8.84 9.85 3.55
CA GLU A 50 -10.13 9.49 4.12
C GLU A 50 -10.13 8.01 4.57
N SER A 51 -9.56 7.12 3.75
CA SER A 51 -9.35 5.71 4.08
C SER A 51 -7.98 5.23 3.64
N LEU A 52 -7.19 4.74 4.60
CA LEU A 52 -5.85 4.18 4.35
C LEU A 52 -5.81 2.66 4.54
N TYR A 53 -5.43 1.97 3.48
CA TYR A 53 -5.19 0.53 3.44
C TYR A 53 -3.70 0.24 3.22
N ALA A 54 -2.90 0.36 4.29
CA ALA A 54 -1.47 0.07 4.26
C ALA A 54 -1.11 -1.37 4.69
N VAL A 55 0.03 -1.89 4.24
CA VAL A 55 0.63 -3.15 4.74
C VAL A 55 2.03 -2.90 5.25
N VAL A 56 2.57 -3.82 6.05
CA VAL A 56 3.96 -3.78 6.52
C VAL A 56 4.92 -3.91 5.34
N GLY A 57 5.96 -3.05 5.32
CA GLY A 57 7.11 -3.20 4.42
C GLY A 57 8.35 -3.75 5.13
N ASN A 58 9.46 -3.86 4.39
CA ASN A 58 10.72 -4.33 4.95
C ASN A 58 11.19 -3.45 6.12
N ASN A 59 11.02 -2.14 5.97
CA ASN A 59 11.64 -1.12 6.82
C ASN A 59 10.71 -0.58 7.92
N ALA A 60 9.52 -1.14 8.06
CA ALA A 60 8.61 -0.79 9.14
C ALA A 60 9.23 -1.14 10.51
N ASP A 61 9.23 -0.17 11.41
CA ASP A 61 9.62 -0.36 12.80
C ASP A 61 8.58 -1.17 13.58
N THR A 62 8.86 -1.41 14.86
CA THR A 62 7.99 -2.22 15.72
C THR A 62 6.61 -1.60 15.93
N THR A 63 6.48 -0.27 15.92
CA THR A 63 5.18 0.39 16.12
C THR A 63 4.33 0.35 14.85
N VAL A 64 4.91 0.52 13.67
CA VAL A 64 4.19 0.31 12.41
C VAL A 64 3.78 -1.16 12.25
N ARG A 65 4.67 -2.10 12.59
CA ARG A 65 4.39 -3.56 12.53
C ARG A 65 3.28 -4.01 13.48
N SER A 66 3.05 -3.31 14.59
CA SER A 66 1.94 -3.64 15.49
C SER A 66 0.59 -3.13 15.00
N ARG A 67 0.57 -2.12 14.12
CA ARG A 67 -0.65 -1.47 13.60
C ARG A 67 -1.08 -1.99 12.24
N LEU A 68 -0.13 -2.40 11.41
CA LEU A 68 -0.41 -2.83 10.04
C LEU A 68 -0.25 -4.35 9.88
N PRO A 69 -1.10 -4.99 9.06
CA PRO A 69 -0.91 -6.40 8.72
C PRO A 69 0.18 -6.57 7.65
N GLU A 70 0.79 -7.76 7.58
CA GLU A 70 1.74 -8.13 6.51
C GLU A 70 1.09 -8.17 5.11
N SER A 71 -0.22 -8.43 5.06
CA SER A 71 -1.02 -8.40 3.84
C SER A 71 -2.48 -8.09 4.15
N ARG A 72 -3.25 -7.63 3.16
CA ARG A 72 -4.71 -7.42 3.31
C ARG A 72 -5.47 -7.58 2.01
N VAL A 73 -6.79 -7.68 2.12
CA VAL A 73 -7.73 -7.63 0.99
C VAL A 73 -8.57 -6.36 1.13
N VAL A 74 -8.77 -5.65 0.03
CA VAL A 74 -9.48 -4.37 -0.05
C VAL A 74 -10.49 -4.43 -1.17
N GLY A 75 -11.76 -4.14 -0.88
CA GLY A 75 -12.78 -3.96 -1.90
C GLY A 75 -12.93 -2.48 -2.28
N TYR A 76 -13.05 -2.17 -3.56
CA TYR A 76 -13.36 -0.83 -4.05
C TYR A 76 -14.21 -0.92 -5.33
N GLU A 77 -15.39 -0.30 -5.32
CA GLU A 77 -16.32 -0.27 -6.46
C GLU A 77 -16.58 -1.65 -7.13
N GLY A 78 -16.68 -2.70 -6.31
CA GLY A 78 -16.94 -4.07 -6.77
C GLY A 78 -15.70 -4.85 -7.23
N VAL A 79 -14.50 -4.26 -7.13
CA VAL A 79 -13.22 -4.91 -7.42
C VAL A 79 -12.49 -5.25 -6.12
N THR A 80 -11.96 -6.47 -6.04
CA THR A 80 -11.21 -7.00 -4.89
C THR A 80 -9.72 -6.98 -5.16
N PHE A 81 -8.98 -6.24 -4.33
CA PHE A 81 -7.52 -6.12 -4.39
C PHE A 81 -6.86 -6.88 -3.24
N ALA A 82 -5.92 -7.78 -3.56
CA ALA A 82 -5.02 -8.34 -2.55
C ALA A 82 -3.72 -7.52 -2.50
N VAL A 83 -3.33 -7.08 -1.31
CA VAL A 83 -2.21 -6.15 -1.10
C VAL A 83 -1.13 -6.81 -0.26
N ARG A 84 0.12 -6.70 -0.69
CA ARG A 84 1.32 -7.13 0.05
C ARG A 84 2.53 -6.33 -0.39
N HIS A 85 3.56 -6.20 0.45
CA HIS A 85 4.69 -5.35 0.07
C HIS A 85 5.59 -5.96 -1.02
N ARG A 86 5.96 -7.24 -0.88
CA ARG A 86 6.89 -7.92 -1.79
C ARG A 86 6.41 -9.30 -2.18
N ALA A 87 6.85 -9.76 -3.34
CA ALA A 87 6.74 -11.14 -3.78
C ALA A 87 8.06 -11.62 -4.38
N ARG A 88 8.31 -12.93 -4.36
CA ARG A 88 9.56 -13.55 -4.85
C ARG A 88 9.45 -13.98 -6.31
N SER A 89 8.24 -14.14 -6.82
CA SER A 89 8.00 -14.51 -8.22
C SER A 89 6.59 -14.14 -8.68
N ARG A 90 6.38 -14.15 -10.00
CA ARG A 90 5.04 -13.98 -10.60
C ARG A 90 4.08 -15.10 -10.20
N THR A 91 4.58 -16.32 -10.06
CA THR A 91 3.77 -17.46 -9.57
C THR A 91 3.28 -17.22 -8.15
N GLU A 92 4.12 -16.68 -7.27
CA GLU A 92 3.72 -16.34 -5.90
C GLU A 92 2.62 -15.27 -5.88
N LEU A 93 2.74 -14.22 -6.70
CA LEU A 93 1.70 -13.19 -6.83
C LEU A 93 0.38 -13.79 -7.32
N ALA A 94 0.43 -14.63 -8.36
CA ALA A 94 -0.76 -15.26 -8.91
C ALA A 94 -1.48 -16.16 -7.90
N LEU A 95 -0.72 -16.97 -7.14
CA LEU A 95 -1.29 -17.81 -6.08
C LEU A 95 -1.84 -16.98 -4.92
N PHE A 96 -1.13 -15.94 -4.51
CA PHE A 96 -1.55 -15.04 -3.44
C PHE A 96 -2.89 -14.35 -3.75
N GLY A 97 -3.08 -13.89 -5.00
CA GLY A 97 -4.34 -13.33 -5.47
C GLY A 97 -5.46 -14.36 -5.50
N ARG A 98 -5.21 -15.55 -6.07
CA ARG A 98 -6.20 -16.65 -6.15
C ARG A 98 -6.68 -17.14 -4.79
N GLU A 99 -5.77 -17.29 -3.83
CA GLU A 99 -6.10 -17.70 -2.45
C GLU A 99 -7.04 -16.71 -1.76
N ARG A 100 -7.02 -15.44 -2.19
CA ARG A 100 -7.80 -14.34 -1.62
C ARG A 100 -9.01 -13.95 -2.46
N ASP A 101 -9.32 -14.72 -3.50
CA ASP A 101 -10.39 -14.42 -4.46
C ASP A 101 -10.32 -12.98 -4.98
N ALA A 102 -9.09 -12.52 -5.24
CA ALA A 102 -8.83 -11.14 -5.66
C ALA A 102 -8.80 -11.01 -7.19
N ASP A 103 -9.43 -9.96 -7.69
CA ASP A 103 -9.41 -9.56 -9.10
C ASP A 103 -8.04 -9.01 -9.51
N ALA A 104 -7.34 -8.35 -8.57
CA ALA A 104 -6.00 -7.79 -8.80
C ALA A 104 -5.10 -7.88 -7.56
N VAL A 105 -3.78 -7.88 -7.78
CA VAL A 105 -2.78 -7.85 -6.72
C VAL A 105 -1.98 -6.56 -6.79
N VAL A 106 -1.88 -5.85 -5.66
CA VAL A 106 -1.05 -4.64 -5.51
C VAL A 106 0.17 -4.98 -4.66
N TYR A 107 1.36 -4.70 -5.20
CA TYR A 107 2.63 -4.91 -4.50
C TYR A 107 3.67 -3.86 -4.86
N GLY A 108 4.71 -3.74 -4.02
CA GLY A 108 5.79 -2.76 -4.14
C GLY A 108 7.16 -3.42 -4.18
N HIS A 109 8.12 -2.87 -3.44
CA HIS A 109 9.51 -3.31 -3.26
C HIS A 109 10.43 -3.11 -4.47
N SER A 110 9.92 -3.13 -5.70
CA SER A 110 10.75 -2.96 -6.91
C SER A 110 11.19 -1.53 -7.17
N HIS A 111 10.48 -0.53 -6.59
CA HIS A 111 10.56 0.89 -6.95
C HIS A 111 10.33 1.17 -8.45
N ALA A 112 9.73 0.20 -9.15
CA ALA A 112 9.44 0.27 -10.58
C ALA A 112 7.92 0.13 -10.76
N PRO A 113 7.21 1.18 -11.19
CA PRO A 113 5.79 1.09 -11.45
C PRO A 113 5.54 0.24 -12.69
N GLY A 114 4.51 -0.60 -12.65
CA GLY A 114 4.11 -1.47 -13.76
C GLY A 114 2.68 -1.99 -13.57
N VAL A 115 2.09 -2.43 -14.67
CA VAL A 115 0.81 -3.12 -14.69
C VAL A 115 0.97 -4.31 -15.63
N GLU A 116 0.55 -5.49 -15.16
CA GLU A 116 0.53 -6.72 -15.95
C GLU A 116 -0.89 -7.29 -15.91
N THR A 117 -1.40 -7.70 -17.08
CA THR A 117 -2.74 -8.27 -17.27
C THR A 117 -2.65 -9.71 -17.74
#